data_AF-A0A450TES1-F1
#
_entry.id   AF-A0A450TES1-F1
#
_cell.length_a   1.000
_cell.length_b   1.000
_cell.length_c   1.000
_cell.angle_alpha   90.00
_cell.angle_beta   90.00
_cell.angle_gamma   90.00
#
_symmetry.space_group_name_H-M   'P 1'
#
loop_
_entity.id
_entity.type
_entity.pdbx_description
1 polymer ?
#
loop_
_entity_poly.entity_id
_entity_poly.type
_entity_poly.pdbx_seq_one_letter_code
_entity_poly.pdbx_strand_id
1 'polypeptide(L)' 'MATIAFDTLQFSRTLREVGFDEARAEGVLMAFKYAFKEAEFPSTKDIIRPLRW' A
#
# COMPACT_ATOMS: atom_id res chain seq x y z
N MET A 1 12.84 14.54 12.65
CA MET A 1 12.47 13.12 12.49
C MET A 1 11.82 13.01 11.12
N ALA A 2 12.39 12.22 10.21
CA ALA A 2 11.83 12.08 8.87
C ALA A 2 10.61 11.16 8.94
N THR A 3 9.44 11.67 8.55
CA THR A 3 8.25 10.85 8.37
C THR A 3 8.49 9.97 7.14
N ILE A 4 8.85 8.71 7.35
CA ILE A 4 8.98 7.75 6.26
C ILE A 4 7.55 7.39 5.82
N ALA A 5 7.09 7.99 4.73
CA ALA A 5 5.79 7.65 4.14
C ALA A 5 5.89 6.29 3.46
N PHE A 6 4.98 5.38 3.80
CA PHE A 6 4.91 4.08 3.15
C PHE A 6 4.16 4.18 1.81
N ASP A 7 4.83 3.76 0.74
CA ASP A 7 4.23 3.72 -0.60
C ASP A 7 3.41 2.42 -0.78
N THR A 8 2.13 2.52 -0.43
CA THR A 8 1.16 1.42 -0.59
C THR A 8 1.03 0.95 -2.05
N LEU A 9 1.25 1.84 -3.03
CA LEU A 9 1.11 1.50 -4.45
C LEU A 9 2.31 0.68 -4.92
N GLN A 10 3.53 1.11 -4.60
CA GLN A 10 4.73 0.36 -4.94
C GLN A 10 4.70 -1.02 -4.27
N PHE A 11 4.31 -1.08 -3.00
CA PHE A 11 4.15 -2.34 -2.28
C PHE A 11 3.18 -3.31 -2.99
N SER A 12 1.98 -2.82 -3.33
CA SER A 12 0.95 -3.64 -3.98
C SER A 12 1.37 -4.08 -5.39
N ARG A 13 2.09 -3.22 -6.13
CA ARG A 13 2.64 -3.55 -7.45
C ARG A 13 3.68 -4.65 -7.36
N THR A 14 4.63 -4.55 -6.43
CA THR A 14 5.66 -5.58 -6.24
C THR A 14 5.06 -6.95 -5.94
N LEU A 15 4.00 -7.02 -5.13
CA LEU A 15 3.31 -8.28 -4.85
C LEU A 15 2.67 -8.88 -6.12
N ARG A 16 2.05 -8.04 -6.95
CA ARG A 16 1.46 -8.48 -8.23
C ARG A 16 2.52 -8.95 -9.22
N GLU A 17 3.66 -8.26 -9.30
CA GLU A 17 4.79 -8.62 -10.17
C GLU A 17 5.38 -9.99 -9.83
N VAL A 18 5.33 -10.41 -8.56
CA VAL A 18 5.76 -11.75 -8.13
C VAL A 18 4.64 -12.81 -8.19
N GLY A 19 3.49 -12.48 -8.80
CA GLY A 19 2.43 -13.42 -9.10
C GLY A 19 1.30 -13.51 -8.06
N PHE A 20 1.19 -12.54 -7.15
CA PHE A 20 0.01 -12.46 -6.28
C PHE A 20 -1.17 -11.91 -7.08
N ASP A 21 -2.30 -12.60 -7.02
CA ASP A 21 -3.57 -12.02 -7.46
C ASP A 21 -3.93 -10.80 -6.59
N GLU A 22 -4.88 -9.99 -7.08
CA GLU A 22 -5.28 -8.75 -6.42
C GLU A 22 -5.73 -8.98 -4.97
N ALA A 23 -6.49 -10.04 -4.71
CA ALA A 23 -7.00 -10.36 -3.37
C ALA A 23 -5.88 -10.76 -2.40
N ARG A 24 -4.89 -11.53 -2.87
CA ARG A 24 -3.72 -11.91 -2.06
C ARG A 24 -2.82 -10.72 -1.79
N ALA A 25 -2.60 -9.86 -2.79
CA ALA A 25 -1.81 -8.64 -2.62
C ALA A 25 -2.44 -7.70 -1.58
N GLU A 26 -3.77 -7.53 -1.63
CA GLU A 26 -4.51 -6.75 -0.63
C GLU A 26 -4.48 -7.39 0.76
N GLY A 27 -4.58 -8.73 0.85
CA GLY A 27 -4.48 -9.46 2.12
C GLY A 27 -3.14 -9.27 2.82
N VAL A 28 -2.04 -9.31 2.06
CA VAL A 28 -0.69 -9.06 2.60
C VAL A 28 -0.55 -7.59 3.05
N LEU A 29 -1.09 -6.65 2.28
CA LEU A 29 -1.11 -5.23 2.67
C LEU A 29 -1.89 -5.03 3.97
N MET A 30 -3.05 -5.67 4.14
CA MET A 30 -3.82 -5.60 5.39
C MET A 30 -3.05 -6.18 6.59
N ALA A 31 -2.43 -7.35 6.43
CA ALA A 31 -1.62 -7.96 7.47
C ALA A 31 -0.44 -7.05 7.88
N PHE A 32 0.20 -6.42 6.90
CA PHE A 32 1.24 -5.43 7.13
C PHE A 32 0.70 -4.22 7.93
N LYS A 33 -0.41 -3.61 7.49
CA LYS A 33 -1.02 -2.48 8.21
C LYS A 33 -1.39 -2.84 9.66
N TYR A 34 -1.88 -4.05 9.91
CA TYR A 34 -2.23 -4.51 11.25
C TYR A 34 -1.01 -4.73 12.16
N ALA A 35 0.08 -5.28 11.61
CA ALA A 35 1.33 -5.46 12.35
C ALA A 35 1.96 -4.11 12.72
N PHE A 36 1.85 -3.12 11.84
CA PHE A 36 2.39 -1.78 12.00
C PHE A 36 1.37 -0.79 12.58
N LYS A 37 0.58 -1.21 13.59
CA LYS A 37 -0.58 -0.54 14.23
C LYS A 37 -0.55 1.00 14.43
N GLU A 38 0.57 1.68 14.25
CA GLU A 38 0.74 3.15 14.37
C GLU A 38 1.21 3.88 13.09
N ALA A 39 1.45 3.19 11.98
CA ALA A 39 1.87 3.86 10.74
C ALA A 39 0.65 4.33 9.94
N GLU A 40 0.63 5.61 9.58
CA GLU A 40 -0.35 6.16 8.63
C GLU A 40 -0.03 5.64 7.23
N PHE A 41 -0.91 4.78 6.72
CA PHE A 41 -0.77 4.19 5.38
C PHE A 41 -1.82 4.77 4.43
N PRO A 42 -1.42 5.54 3.40
CA PRO A 42 -2.36 5.96 2.36
C PRO A 42 -3.02 4.73 1.75
N SER A 43 -4.34 4.76 1.55
CA SER A 43 -5.02 3.66 0.87
C SER A 43 -4.70 3.71 -0.63
N THR A 44 -4.81 2.58 -1.31
CA THR A 44 -4.63 2.51 -2.77
C THR A 44 -5.56 3.48 -3.50
N LYS A 45 -6.75 3.76 -2.95
CA LYS A 45 -7.70 4.74 -3.49
C LYS A 45 -7.21 6.19 -3.35
N ASP A 46 -6.45 6.49 -2.30
CA ASP A 46 -5.90 7.83 -2.07
C ASP A 46 -4.79 8.16 -3.08
N ILE A 47 -4.04 7.14 -3.52
CA ILE A 47 -2.94 7.30 -4.48
C ILE A 47 -3.37 7.12 -5.95
N ILE A 48 -4.56 6.56 -6.21
CA ILE A 48 -5.19 6.61 -7.54
C ILE A 48 -5.82 7.98 -7.82
N ARG A 49 -5.97 8.84 -6.79
CA ARG A 49 -6.44 10.23 -6.96
C ARG A 49 -5.31 11.26 -6.86
N PRO A 50 -4.45 11.39 -7.88
CA PRO A 50 -3.77 12.65 -8.11
C PRO A 50 -3.91 13.10 -9.57
N LEU A 51 -3.92 14.43 -9.75
CA LEU A 51 -3.86 15.15 -11.04
C LEU A 51 -5.22 15.40 -11.72
N ARG A 52 -6.05 16.22 -11.09
CA ARG A 52 -6.85 17.20 -11.83
C ARG A 52 -6.14 18.55 -11.68
N TRP A 53 -5.39 18.94 -12.71
CA TRP A 53 -4.95 20.33 -12.94
C TRP A 53 -6.10 21.12 -13.55
#